data_AF-A0A3D3G0H7-F1
#
_entry.id   AF-A0A3D3G0H7-F1
#
_cell.length_a   1.000
_cell.length_b   1.000
_cell.length_c   1.000
_cell.angle_alpha   90.00
_cell.angle_beta   90.00
_cell.angle_gamma   90.00
#
_symmetry.space_group_name_H-M   'P 1'
#
loop_
_entity.id
_entity.type
_entity.pdbx_description
1 polymer ?
#
loop_
_entity_poly.entity_id
_entity_poly.type
_entity_poly.pdbx_seq_one_letter_code
_entity_poly.pdbx_strand_id
1 'polypeptide(L)'
;MDDEDGYGWCELIYAEALRLHEPSRYKMVNRLKFLALTLKLFVEIQNEHAIIEVKAVNIKFKFRSKSYVFWVFEIPDFKDRKLYLAYMSNHLSKL
;
A
#
# COMPACT_ATOMS: atom_id res chain seq x y z
N MET A 1 -24.82 11.37 -12.68
CA MET A 1 -23.55 10.90 -13.25
C MET A 1 -22.52 11.17 -12.18
N ASP A 2 -22.50 10.31 -11.17
CA ASP A 2 -21.45 10.26 -10.16
C ASP A 2 -20.45 9.22 -10.66
N ASP A 3 -19.15 9.47 -10.48
CA ASP A 3 -18.04 8.49 -10.39
C ASP A 3 -16.71 8.99 -11.00
N GLU A 4 -16.62 10.23 -11.48
CA GLU A 4 -15.33 10.84 -11.83
C GLU A 4 -14.87 11.75 -10.66
N ASP A 5 -13.68 11.47 -10.12
CA ASP A 5 -12.89 12.29 -9.17
C ASP A 5 -12.82 11.88 -7.69
N GLY A 6 -13.25 10.67 -7.31
CA GLY A 6 -13.11 10.18 -5.92
C GLY A 6 -11.68 9.83 -5.46
N TYR A 7 -10.68 9.88 -6.35
CA TYR A 7 -9.33 9.36 -6.10
C TYR A 7 -8.21 10.38 -6.27
N GLY A 8 -8.49 11.69 -6.27
CA GLY A 8 -7.53 12.72 -6.72
C GLY A 8 -6.07 12.52 -6.27
N TRP A 9 -5.82 12.30 -4.97
CA TRP A 9 -4.45 12.11 -4.46
C TRP A 9 -3.94 10.67 -4.64
N CYS A 10 -4.83 9.69 -4.63
CA CYS A 10 -4.49 8.29 -4.87
C CYS A 10 -4.04 8.06 -6.33
N GLU A 11 -4.63 8.77 -7.28
CA GLU A 11 -4.26 8.74 -8.70
C GLU A 11 -2.83 9.25 -8.92
N LEU A 12 -2.50 10.40 -8.31
CA LEU A 12 -1.17 10.99 -8.38
C LEU A 12 -0.11 10.08 -7.76
N ILE A 13 -0.39 9.52 -6.58
CA ILE A 13 0.50 8.57 -5.92
C ILE A 13 0.68 7.31 -6.77
N TYR A 14 -0.40 6.77 -7.35
CA TYR A 14 -0.33 5.58 -8.18
C TYR A 14 0.51 5.81 -9.44
N ALA A 15 0.31 6.94 -10.13
CA ALA A 15 1.08 7.28 -11.33
C ALA A 15 2.57 7.42 -11.02
N GLU A 16 2.91 8.10 -9.92
CA GLU A 16 4.29 8.31 -9.52
C GLU A 16 4.95 7.01 -9.00
N ALA A 17 4.21 6.20 -8.24
CA ALA A 17 4.66 4.87 -7.82
C ALA A 17 4.94 3.98 -9.05
N LEU A 18 4.08 4.00 -10.06
CA LEU A 18 4.29 3.23 -11.29
C LEU A 18 5.54 3.68 -12.07
N ARG A 19 5.79 4.99 -12.11
CA ARG A 19 6.99 5.57 -12.74
C ARG A 19 8.29 5.17 -12.04
N LEU A 20 8.26 5.12 -10.71
CA LEU A 20 9.42 4.83 -9.86
C LEU A 20 9.61 3.33 -9.56
N HIS A 21 8.62 2.49 -9.84
CA HIS A 21 8.66 1.08 -9.46
C HIS A 21 9.65 0.26 -10.31
N GLU A 22 10.63 -0.34 -9.65
CA GLU A 22 11.52 -1.32 -10.25
C GLU A 22 10.99 -2.76 -10.07
N PRO A 23 10.63 -3.46 -11.15
CA PRO A 23 10.10 -4.81 -11.06
C PRO A 23 11.14 -5.83 -10.58
N SER A 24 10.75 -6.68 -9.64
CA SER A 24 11.39 -7.94 -9.26
C SER A 24 10.80 -9.13 -10.02
N ARG A 25 11.55 -10.24 -10.06
CA ARG A 25 11.11 -11.52 -10.60
C ARG A 25 9.96 -12.16 -9.79
N TYR A 26 9.85 -11.85 -8.51
CA TYR A 26 8.87 -12.47 -7.62
C TYR A 26 7.62 -11.61 -7.48
N LYS A 27 6.45 -12.13 -7.89
CA LYS A 27 5.18 -11.41 -7.91
C LYS A 27 4.79 -10.82 -6.55
N MET A 28 5.00 -11.57 -5.46
CA MET A 28 4.73 -11.10 -4.10
C MET A 28 5.65 -9.93 -3.71
N VAL A 29 6.94 -10.05 -4.02
CA VAL A 29 7.93 -9.00 -3.76
C VAL A 29 7.59 -7.72 -4.54
N ASN A 30 7.09 -7.83 -5.77
CA ASN A 30 6.62 -6.67 -6.53
C ASN A 30 5.49 -5.93 -5.85
N ARG A 31 4.46 -6.67 -5.42
CA ARG A 31 3.30 -6.07 -4.74
C ARG A 31 3.71 -5.35 -3.45
N LEU A 32 4.60 -5.97 -2.67
CA LEU A 32 5.13 -5.37 -1.44
C LEU A 32 5.96 -4.11 -1.72
N LYS A 33 6.89 -4.18 -2.67
CA LYS A 33 7.71 -3.02 -3.07
C LYS A 33 6.84 -1.87 -3.58
N PHE A 34 5.82 -2.19 -4.37
CA PHE A 34 4.88 -1.20 -4.91
C PHE A 34 4.09 -0.53 -3.78
N LEU A 35 3.53 -1.30 -2.84
CA LEU A 35 2.83 -0.73 -1.69
C LEU A 35 3.73 0.13 -0.80
N ALA A 36 4.96 -0.31 -0.55
CA ALA A 36 5.92 0.45 0.26
C ALA A 36 6.23 1.83 -0.37
N LEU A 37 6.39 1.86 -1.70
CA LEU A 37 6.60 3.07 -2.46
C LEU A 37 5.37 3.99 -2.43
N THR A 38 4.17 3.42 -2.59
CA THR A 38 2.89 4.13 -2.41
C THR A 38 2.79 4.79 -1.03
N LEU A 39 3.12 4.08 0.04
CA LEU A 39 3.11 4.61 1.41
C LEU A 39 4.14 5.72 1.60
N LYS A 40 5.33 5.59 1.01
CA LYS A 40 6.36 6.64 1.04
C LYS A 40 5.86 7.94 0.40
N LEU A 41 5.30 7.85 -0.81
CA LEU A 41 4.74 8.98 -1.54
C LEU A 41 3.55 9.62 -0.80
N PHE A 42 2.72 8.81 -0.17
CA PHE A 42 1.63 9.30 0.67
C PHE A 42 2.16 10.15 1.84
N VAL A 43 3.16 9.65 2.57
CA VAL A 43 3.79 10.37 3.69
C VAL A 43 4.45 11.68 3.23
N GLU A 44 5.11 11.66 2.07
CA GLU A 44 5.69 12.86 1.46
C GLU A 44 4.62 13.92 1.15
N ILE A 45 3.45 13.52 0.62
CA ILE A 45 2.34 14.44 0.34
C ILE A 45 1.71 14.99 1.63
N GLN A 46 1.58 14.16 2.67
CA GLN A 46 1.06 14.61 3.97
C GLN A 46 2.08 15.48 4.74
N ASN A 47 3.34 15.54 4.29
CA ASN A 47 4.43 16.24 4.97
C ASN A 47 4.61 15.75 6.43
N GLU A 48 4.45 14.45 6.64
CA GLU A 48 4.60 13.79 7.94
C GLU A 48 5.88 12.95 8.02
N HIS A 49 6.31 12.61 9.23
CA HIS A 49 7.43 11.69 9.44
C HIS A 49 6.92 10.28 9.78
N ALA A 50 7.18 9.30 8.92
CA ALA A 50 6.77 7.91 9.14
C ALA A 50 7.94 6.93 8.95
N ILE A 51 7.92 5.83 9.72
CA ILE A 51 8.84 4.70 9.55
C ILE A 51 8.09 3.59 8.82
N ILE A 52 8.54 3.24 7.61
CA ILE A 52 7.98 2.15 6.80
C ILE A 52 8.92 0.95 6.88
N GLU A 53 8.51 -0.10 7.60
CA GLU A 53 9.26 -1.37 7.68
C GLU A 53 8.53 -2.49 6.94
N VAL A 54 9.14 -3.01 5.87
CA VAL A 54 8.58 -4.12 5.07
C VAL A 54 9.30 -5.42 5.42
N LYS A 55 8.78 -6.17 6.38
CA LYS A 55 9.24 -7.54 6.67
C LYS A 55 8.43 -8.52 5.80
N ALA A 56 9.06 -9.07 4.77
CA ALA A 56 8.44 -10.10 3.94
C ALA A 56 8.01 -11.29 4.82
N VAL A 57 6.74 -11.67 4.71
CA VAL A 57 6.11 -12.85 5.36
C VAL A 57 5.87 -12.70 6.88
N ASN A 58 4.73 -12.13 7.29
CA ASN A 58 4.24 -12.29 8.67
C ASN A 58 3.13 -13.35 8.71
N ILE A 59 3.47 -14.60 9.02
CA ILE A 59 2.60 -15.45 9.86
C ILE A 59 2.92 -15.05 11.28
N LYS A 60 1.93 -14.77 12.12
CA LYS A 60 2.21 -14.42 13.50
C LYS A 60 1.35 -15.32 14.44
N PHE A 61 2.08 -16.04 15.29
CA PHE A 61 1.69 -17.00 16.33
C PHE A 61 1.30 -16.32 17.65
N LYS A 62 0.21 -16.64 18.37
CA LYS A 62 -0.01 -16.08 19.73
C LYS A 62 -0.09 -17.19 20.79
N PHE A 63 0.95 -17.32 21.63
CA PHE A 63 0.90 -18.10 22.87
C PHE A 63 1.59 -17.34 24.02
N ARG A 64 0.80 -17.11 25.08
CA ARG A 64 1.07 -16.44 26.38
C ARG A 64 1.75 -15.06 26.37
N SER A 65 0.93 -14.05 26.69
CA SER A 65 1.21 -12.74 27.29
C SER A 65 2.40 -11.91 26.74
N LYS A 66 2.21 -11.29 25.57
CA LYS A 66 2.61 -9.90 25.21
C LYS A 66 2.21 -9.59 23.75
N SER A 67 2.03 -8.30 23.47
CA SER A 67 1.25 -7.73 22.35
C SER A 67 1.78 -8.07 20.95
N TYR A 68 0.87 -8.30 20.01
CA TYR A 68 1.21 -8.48 18.60
C TYR A 68 0.13 -7.85 17.71
N VAL A 69 0.48 -6.79 16.96
CA VAL A 69 -0.39 -6.17 15.93
C VAL A 69 -0.25 -6.91 14.60
N PHE A 70 -1.32 -7.53 14.14
CA PHE A 70 -1.37 -8.20 12.84
C PHE A 70 -2.21 -7.38 11.91
N TRP A 71 -1.57 -6.86 10.89
CA TRP A 71 -2.27 -6.35 9.74
C TRP A 71 -2.21 -7.44 8.68
N VAL A 72 -3.31 -8.17 8.48
CA VAL A 72 -3.48 -9.09 7.36
C VAL A 72 -4.33 -8.35 6.34
N PHE A 73 -3.71 -7.96 5.24
CA PHE A 73 -4.44 -7.43 4.10
C PHE A 73 -4.07 -8.23 2.87
N GLU A 74 -5.08 -8.53 2.05
CA GLU A 74 -4.84 -8.94 0.69
C GLU A 74 -4.59 -7.69 -0.16
N ILE A 75 -3.35 -7.56 -0.64
CA ILE A 75 -2.97 -6.48 -1.54
C ILE A 75 -3.35 -6.92 -2.96
N PRO A 76 -4.28 -6.22 -3.65
CA PRO A 76 -4.63 -6.55 -5.02
C PRO A 76 -3.43 -6.35 -5.95
N ASP A 77 -3.51 -6.91 -7.16
CA ASP A 77 -2.48 -6.67 -8.16
C ASP A 77 -2.50 -5.20 -8.57
N PHE A 78 -1.38 -4.49 -8.47
CA PHE A 78 -1.30 -3.08 -8.87
C PHE A 78 -1.53 -2.87 -10.37
N LYS A 79 -1.44 -3.95 -11.17
CA LYS A 79 -1.81 -3.94 -12.59
C LYS A 79 -3.32 -3.80 -12.80
N ASP A 80 -4.14 -4.23 -11.84
CA ASP A 80 -5.58 -3.94 -11.84
C ASP A 80 -5.81 -2.57 -11.22
N ARG A 81 -5.66 -1.52 -12.04
CA ARG A 81 -5.73 -0.12 -11.62
C ARG A 81 -6.98 0.19 -10.82
N LYS A 82 -8.16 -0.26 -11.27
CA LYS A 82 -9.44 0.04 -10.62
C LYS A 82 -9.50 -0.58 -9.21
N LEU A 83 -9.17 -1.87 -9.11
CA LEU A 83 -9.19 -2.57 -7.83
C LEU A 83 -8.13 -2.02 -6.87
N TYR A 84 -6.95 -1.65 -7.39
CA TYR A 84 -5.87 -1.10 -6.59
C TYR A 84 -6.16 0.31 -6.06
N LEU A 85 -6.74 1.20 -6.88
CA LEU A 85 -7.16 2.54 -6.44
C LEU A 85 -8.28 2.48 -5.39
N ALA A 86 -9.26 1.60 -5.58
CA ALA A 86 -10.31 1.36 -4.59
C ALA A 86 -9.73 0.85 -3.25
N TYR A 87 -8.78 -0.09 -3.31
CA TYR A 87 -8.05 -0.57 -2.13
C TYR A 87 -7.28 0.57 -1.44
N MET A 88 -6.53 1.39 -2.19
CA MET A 88 -5.77 2.52 -1.64
C MET A 88 -6.67 3.52 -0.93
N SER A 89 -7.74 3.98 -1.58
CA SER A 89 -8.65 4.97 -0.99
C SER A 89 -9.28 4.46 0.30
N ASN A 90 -9.78 3.22 0.32
CA ASN A 90 -10.40 2.62 1.49
C ASN A 90 -9.38 2.31 2.62
N HIS A 91 -8.13 2.03 2.27
CA HIS A 91 -7.11 1.67 3.26
C HIS A 91 -6.43 2.90 3.84
N LEU A 92 -6.01 3.84 2.99
CA LEU A 92 -5.32 5.07 3.41
C LEU A 92 -6.25 6.03 4.14
N SER A 93 -7.55 6.08 3.83
CA SER A 93 -8.52 6.89 4.59
C SER A 93 -8.73 6.44 6.04
N LYS A 94 -8.23 5.26 6.41
CA LYS A 94 -8.31 4.69 7.76
C LYS A 94 -7.01 4.83 8.56
N LEU A 95 -5.94 5.32 7.93
CA LEU A 95 -4.65 5.61 8.54
C LEU A 95 -4.60 7.07 8.95
#